data_AF-A0A838MMC8-F1
#
_entry.id   AF-A0A838MMC8-F1
#
_cell.length_a   1.000
_cell.length_b   1.000
_cell.length_c   1.000
_cell.angle_alpha   90.00
_cell.angle_beta   90.00
_cell.angle_gamma   90.00
#
_symmetry.space_group_name_H-M   'P 1'
#
loop_
_entity.id
_entity.type
_entity.pdbx_description
1 polymer ?
#
loop_
_entity_poly.entity_id
_entity_poly.type
_entity_poly.pdbx_seq_one_letter_code
_entity_poly.pdbx_strand_id
1 'polypeptide(L)'
;MATGRIGKRVVDAMRSAGVAGFLWDEDIKGFGMKVTSSGAASYVLQYRMGGRESKTRRYTIGGHGSPWTPATARAEAERLSLLIAQGADPTEAEKQRRREAVDLAFDNYADRFAQSCTGSGCAQSMIGTVTLCFLPSTNSVTVMPSVMAL
;
A
#
# COMPACT_ATOMS: atom_id res chain seq x y z
N MET A 1 19.53 0.99 -23.31
CA MET A 1 18.35 0.16 -22.95
C MET A 1 17.46 0.08 -24.19
N ALA A 2 16.70 -0.99 -24.39
CA ALA A 2 15.77 -1.07 -25.53
C ALA A 2 14.71 0.04 -25.39
N THR A 3 14.48 0.78 -26.47
CA THR A 3 13.56 1.93 -26.51
C THR A 3 12.61 1.75 -27.68
N GLY A 4 11.36 2.15 -27.50
CA GLY A 4 10.33 2.11 -28.54
C GLY A 4 8.97 2.55 -28.00
N ARG A 5 8.14 3.14 -28.86
CA ARG A 5 6.77 3.54 -28.48
C ARG A 5 5.95 2.34 -28.00
N ILE A 6 5.46 2.41 -26.78
CA ILE A 6 4.67 1.34 -26.17
C ILE A 6 3.24 1.41 -26.69
N GLY A 7 2.88 0.46 -27.55
CA GLY A 7 1.52 0.26 -28.05
C GLY A 7 1.07 -1.18 -27.89
N LYS A 8 -0.23 -1.45 -28.03
CA LYS A 8 -0.82 -2.80 -27.84
C LYS A 8 -0.05 -3.89 -28.59
N ARG A 9 0.28 -3.67 -29.87
CA ARG A 9 1.04 -4.63 -30.69
C ARG A 9 2.41 -4.97 -30.11
N VAL A 10 3.13 -3.97 -29.63
CA VAL A 10 4.46 -4.14 -29.04
C VAL A 10 4.37 -4.91 -27.73
N VAL A 11 3.35 -4.60 -26.91
CA VAL A 11 3.08 -5.34 -25.67
C VAL A 11 2.79 -6.80 -25.95
N ASP A 12 1.88 -7.08 -26.90
CA ASP A 12 1.50 -8.45 -27.26
C ASP A 12 2.70 -9.24 -27.81
N ALA A 13 3.51 -8.63 -28.68
CA ALA A 13 4.73 -9.23 -29.22
C ALA A 13 5.74 -9.57 -28.11
N MET A 14 6.02 -8.62 -27.21
CA MET A 14 6.96 -8.82 -26.10
C MET A 14 6.50 -9.91 -25.13
N ARG A 15 5.19 -10.02 -24.88
CA ARG A 15 4.63 -11.08 -24.04
C ARG A 15 4.76 -12.45 -24.70
N SER A 16 4.54 -12.53 -26.02
CA SER A 16 4.67 -13.78 -26.79
C SER A 16 6.11 -14.25 -26.94
N ALA A 17 7.08 -13.34 -26.92
CA ALA A 17 8.51 -13.66 -27.07
C ALA A 17 9.06 -14.49 -25.90
N GLY A 18 8.42 -14.49 -24.72
CA GLY A 18 8.86 -15.26 -23.56
C GLY A 18 10.19 -14.81 -22.94
N VAL A 19 10.71 -13.64 -23.36
CA VAL A 19 11.98 -13.09 -22.87
C VAL A 19 11.72 -12.06 -21.78
N ALA A 20 12.42 -12.19 -20.65
CA ALA A 20 12.38 -11.19 -19.60
C ALA A 20 13.15 -9.92 -20.05
N GLY A 21 12.53 -8.75 -19.93
CA GLY A 21 13.15 -7.52 -20.41
C GLY A 21 12.42 -6.25 -20.01
N PHE A 22 13.07 -5.12 -20.31
CA PHE A 22 12.51 -3.79 -20.16
C PHE A 22 12.48 -3.09 -21.52
N LEU A 23 11.33 -2.52 -21.86
CA LEU A 23 11.16 -1.62 -22.98
C LEU A 23 10.78 -0.24 -22.44
N TRP A 24 11.55 0.78 -22.80
CA TRP A 24 11.26 2.16 -22.41
C TRP A 24 10.55 2.90 -23.53
N ASP A 25 9.57 3.71 -23.17
CA ASP A 25 8.82 4.53 -24.10
C ASP A 25 9.69 5.73 -24.55
N GLU A 26 9.45 6.18 -25.78
CA GLU A 26 10.18 7.30 -26.38
C GLU A 26 9.53 8.64 -26.03
N ASP A 27 8.21 8.66 -25.93
CA ASP A 27 7.40 9.86 -25.74
C ASP A 27 7.50 10.34 -24.28
N ILE A 28 7.38 9.43 -23.31
CA ILE A 28 7.47 9.78 -21.88
C ILE A 28 8.79 9.29 -21.29
N LYS A 29 9.60 10.23 -20.80
CA LYS A 29 10.88 9.92 -20.15
C LYS A 29 10.66 9.13 -18.86
N GLY A 30 11.32 7.98 -18.80
CA GLY A 30 11.25 7.10 -17.64
C GLY A 30 10.01 6.21 -17.61
N PHE A 31 9.05 6.34 -18.53
CA PHE A 31 7.96 5.37 -18.65
C PHE A 31 8.44 4.12 -19.40
N GLY A 32 8.04 2.94 -18.92
CA GLY A 32 8.44 1.68 -19.52
C GLY A 32 7.52 0.53 -19.19
N MET A 33 7.73 -0.57 -19.90
CA MET A 33 7.11 -1.87 -19.64
C MET A 33 8.19 -2.88 -19.28
N LYS A 34 7.97 -3.60 -18.20
CA LYS A 34 8.72 -4.79 -17.80
C LYS A 34 7.94 -6.03 -18.20
N VAL A 35 8.60 -7.01 -18.80
CA VAL A 35 8.04 -8.34 -19.06
C VAL A 35 8.86 -9.37 -18.28
N THR A 36 8.19 -10.32 -17.64
CA THR A 36 8.82 -11.49 -17.02
C THR A 36 8.92 -12.64 -18.03
N SER A 37 9.81 -13.60 -17.79
CA SER A 37 9.90 -14.83 -18.60
C SER A 37 8.59 -15.63 -18.61
N SER A 38 7.73 -15.44 -17.60
CA SER A 38 6.38 -16.00 -17.55
C SER A 38 5.34 -15.28 -18.43
N GLY A 39 5.72 -14.21 -19.14
CA GLY A 39 4.82 -13.45 -20.01
C GLY A 39 3.94 -12.42 -19.28
N ALA A 40 4.14 -12.23 -17.97
CA ALA A 40 3.49 -11.16 -17.22
C ALA A 40 4.15 -9.83 -17.56
N ALA A 41 3.35 -8.86 -18.01
CA ALA A 41 3.80 -7.51 -18.29
C ALA A 41 3.36 -6.56 -17.16
N SER A 42 4.20 -5.59 -16.84
CA SER A 42 3.89 -4.54 -15.86
C SER A 42 4.47 -3.21 -16.30
N TYR A 43 3.68 -2.15 -16.11
CA TYR A 43 4.09 -0.78 -16.42
C TYR A 43 4.85 -0.19 -15.25
N VAL A 44 5.95 0.50 -15.56
CA VAL A 44 6.85 1.09 -14.59
C VAL A 44 7.20 2.52 -14.99
N LEU A 45 7.37 3.37 -13.98
CA LEU A 45 7.89 4.72 -14.11
C LEU A 45 9.20 4.83 -13.34
N GLN A 46 10.27 5.17 -14.03
CA GLN A 46 11.58 5.45 -13.47
C GLN A 46 11.75 6.95 -13.33
N TYR A 47 12.12 7.40 -12.14
CA TYR A 47 12.27 8.82 -11.83
C TYR A 47 13.40 9.05 -10.83
N ARG A 48 13.74 10.32 -10.62
CA ARG A 48 14.74 10.77 -9.66
C ARG A 48 14.15 11.91 -8.86
N MET A 49 14.32 11.86 -7.54
CA MET A 49 13.95 12.96 -6.65
C MET A 49 15.21 13.74 -6.32
N GLY A 50 15.38 14.94 -6.92
CA GLY A 50 16.53 15.82 -6.72
C GLY A 50 17.51 15.89 -7.90
N GLY A 51 18.74 16.32 -7.63
CA GLY A 51 19.76 16.60 -8.63
C GLY A 51 20.40 15.38 -9.28
N ARG A 52 21.54 15.59 -9.96
CA ARG A 52 22.25 14.54 -10.72
C ARG A 52 22.76 13.37 -9.87
N GLU A 53 23.01 13.60 -8.58
CA GLU A 53 23.48 12.57 -7.64
C GLU A 53 22.34 11.76 -7.00
N SER A 54 21.09 12.14 -7.25
CA SER A 54 19.95 11.47 -6.63
C SER A 54 19.77 10.04 -7.12
N LYS A 55 19.51 9.13 -6.18
CA LYS A 55 19.21 7.73 -6.46
C LYS A 55 18.01 7.61 -7.39
N THR A 56 18.17 6.79 -8.44
CA THR A 56 17.08 6.46 -9.35
C THR A 56 16.08 5.55 -8.66
N ARG A 57 14.81 5.97 -8.61
CA ARG A 57 13.68 5.23 -8.05
C ARG A 57 12.81 4.67 -9.18
N ARG A 58 12.09 3.60 -8.89
CA ARG A 58 11.12 2.99 -9.81
C ARG A 58 9.80 2.80 -9.10
N TYR A 59 8.74 3.25 -9.74
CA TYR A 59 7.36 3.06 -9.32
C TYR A 59 6.69 2.09 -10.29
N THR A 60 5.97 1.10 -9.77
CA THR A 60 5.18 0.18 -10.60
C THR A 60 3.76 0.71 -10.65
N ILE A 61 3.28 1.07 -11.84
CA ILE A 61 1.92 1.58 -12.06
C ILE A 61 0.92 0.43 -11.92
N GLY A 62 1.19 -0.69 -12.59
CA GLY A 62 0.33 -1.86 -12.54
C GLY A 62 0.67 -2.95 -13.54
N GLY A 63 0.11 -4.14 -13.33
CA GLY A 63 0.18 -5.26 -14.28
C GLY A 63 -0.71 -5.00 -15.50
N HIS A 64 -0.24 -5.41 -16.68
CA HIS A 64 -1.01 -5.29 -17.92
C HIS A 64 -2.31 -6.11 -17.86
N GLY A 65 -3.44 -5.47 -18.16
CA GLY A 65 -4.78 -6.06 -18.06
C GLY A 65 -5.84 -4.97 -17.83
N SER A 66 -7.05 -5.35 -17.41
CA SER A 66 -7.98 -4.35 -16.88
C SER A 66 -7.56 -4.02 -15.44
N PRO A 67 -7.38 -2.74 -15.04
CA PRO A 67 -7.67 -1.48 -15.75
C PRO A 67 -6.48 -0.86 -16.54
N TRP A 68 -5.30 -1.49 -16.50
CA TRP A 68 -4.05 -0.98 -17.07
C TRP A 68 -3.78 -1.45 -18.51
N THR A 69 -4.21 -0.61 -19.45
CA THR A 69 -3.88 -0.69 -20.87
C THR A 69 -2.69 0.23 -21.19
N PRO A 70 -2.02 0.09 -22.36
CA PRO A 70 -0.94 1.00 -22.74
C PRO A 70 -1.34 2.48 -22.69
N ALA A 71 -2.58 2.79 -23.09
CA ALA A 71 -3.10 4.16 -23.10
C ALA A 71 -3.36 4.67 -21.67
N THR A 72 -4.03 3.87 -20.83
CA THR A 72 -4.33 4.28 -19.44
C THR A 72 -3.07 4.35 -18.59
N ALA A 73 -2.12 3.43 -18.79
CA ALA A 73 -0.81 3.47 -18.15
C ALA A 73 0.02 4.70 -18.58
N ARG A 74 -0.10 5.13 -19.85
CA ARG A 74 0.54 6.37 -20.33
C ARG A 74 -0.02 7.60 -19.62
N ALA A 75 -1.35 7.74 -19.57
CA ALA A 75 -1.99 8.85 -18.89
C ALA A 75 -1.61 8.91 -17.39
N GLU A 76 -1.55 7.76 -16.73
CA GLU A 76 -1.13 7.70 -15.33
C GLU A 76 0.36 8.02 -15.16
N ALA A 77 1.22 7.60 -16.09
CA ALA A 77 2.64 7.97 -16.09
C ALA A 77 2.84 9.49 -16.22
N GLU A 78 2.06 10.16 -17.07
CA GLU A 78 2.06 11.62 -17.20
C GLU A 78 1.64 12.27 -15.87
N ARG A 79 0.53 11.82 -15.29
CA ARG A 79 0.04 12.32 -13.99
C ARG A 79 1.10 12.18 -12.89
N LEU A 80 1.74 11.01 -12.80
CA LEU A 80 2.81 10.75 -11.83
C LEU A 80 4.05 11.61 -12.10
N SER A 81 4.42 11.82 -13.37
CA SER A 81 5.55 12.68 -13.73
C SER A 81 5.34 14.13 -13.29
N LEU A 82 4.10 14.64 -13.40
CA LEU A 82 3.74 15.97 -12.92
C LEU A 82 3.81 16.06 -11.40
N LEU A 83 3.32 15.04 -10.69
CA LEU A 83 3.44 14.98 -9.22
C LEU A 83 4.89 14.99 -8.76
N ILE A 84 5.74 14.21 -9.42
CA ILE A 84 7.18 14.17 -9.16
C ILE A 84 7.81 15.54 -9.43
N ALA A 85 7.42 16.22 -10.52
CA ALA A 85 7.89 17.57 -10.83
C ALA A 85 7.45 18.60 -9.78
N GLN A 86 6.30 18.40 -9.14
CA GLN A 86 5.82 19.19 -8.00
C GLN A 86 6.52 18.86 -6.68
N GLY A 87 7.41 17.85 -6.66
CA GLY A 87 8.16 17.44 -5.47
C GLY A 87 7.45 16.39 -4.61
N ALA A 88 6.29 15.87 -5.04
CA ALA A 88 5.60 14.79 -4.33
C ALA A 88 6.19 13.43 -4.72
N ASP A 89 6.59 12.62 -3.73
CA ASP A 89 7.09 11.27 -3.96
C ASP A 89 5.93 10.24 -4.01
N PRO A 90 5.64 9.63 -5.18
CA PRO A 90 4.55 8.66 -5.31
C PRO A 90 4.80 7.34 -4.55
N THR A 91 6.06 7.02 -4.25
CA THR A 91 6.41 5.82 -3.49
C THR A 91 6.06 5.96 -2.02
N GLU A 92 6.23 7.15 -1.43
CA GLU A 92 5.86 7.39 -0.04
C GLU A 92 4.34 7.42 0.15
N ALA A 93 3.60 8.01 -0.79
CA ALA A 93 2.13 8.01 -0.76
C ALA A 93 1.53 6.60 -0.77
N GLU A 94 2.06 5.69 -1.60
CA GLU A 94 1.56 4.30 -1.66
C GLU A 94 1.99 3.48 -0.43
N LYS A 95 3.18 3.71 0.12
CA LYS A 95 3.59 3.08 1.38
C LYS A 95 2.69 3.49 2.53
N GLN A 96 2.33 4.77 2.60
CA GLN A 96 1.46 5.28 3.65
C GLN A 96 0.07 4.64 3.57
N ARG A 97 -0.54 4.63 2.38
CA ARG A 97 -1.80 3.90 2.10
C ARG A 97 -1.75 2.43 2.52
N ARG A 98 -0.65 1.76 2.23
CA ARG A 98 -0.48 0.34 2.60
C ARG A 98 -0.40 0.15 4.12
N ARG A 99 0.28 1.05 4.84
CA ARG A 99 0.34 1.01 6.31
C ARG A 99 -1.05 1.18 6.91
N GLU A 100 -1.76 2.22 6.48
CA GLU A 100 -3.13 2.49 6.94
C GLU A 100 -4.08 1.30 6.68
N ALA A 101 -3.97 0.66 5.53
CA ALA A 101 -4.76 -0.54 5.22
C ALA A 101 -4.42 -1.74 6.13
N VAL A 102 -3.15 -1.90 6.50
CA VAL A 102 -2.72 -2.97 7.42
C VAL A 102 -3.20 -2.68 8.85
N ASP A 103 -3.11 -1.43 9.29
CA ASP A 103 -3.54 -1.02 10.63
C ASP A 103 -5.06 -1.22 10.78
N LEU A 104 -5.86 -0.78 9.81
CA LEU A 104 -7.31 -1.03 9.78
C LEU A 104 -7.66 -2.53 9.73
N ALA A 105 -6.82 -3.33 9.07
CA ALA A 105 -7.01 -4.78 9.02
C ALA A 105 -6.64 -5.45 10.36
N PHE A 106 -5.68 -4.90 11.11
CA PHE A 106 -5.30 -5.40 12.43
C PHE A 106 -6.42 -5.19 13.44
N ASP A 107 -7.04 -4.01 13.47
CA ASP A 107 -8.17 -3.73 14.36
C ASP A 107 -9.32 -4.70 14.10
N ASN A 108 -9.69 -4.89 12.82
CA ASN A 108 -10.72 -5.86 12.43
C ASN A 108 -10.35 -7.31 12.83
N TYR A 109 -9.08 -7.68 12.69
CA TYR A 109 -8.59 -8.99 13.10
C TYR A 109 -8.66 -9.19 14.62
N ALA A 110 -8.23 -8.20 15.41
CA ALA A 110 -8.24 -8.24 16.86
C ALA A 110 -9.68 -8.38 17.41
N ASP A 111 -10.62 -7.63 16.84
CA ASP A 111 -12.03 -7.72 17.19
C ASP A 111 -12.62 -9.11 16.89
N ARG A 112 -12.34 -9.66 15.70
CA ARG A 112 -12.78 -11.01 15.33
C ARG A 112 -12.16 -12.08 16.22
N PHE A 113 -10.89 -11.92 16.59
CA PHE A 113 -10.20 -12.83 17.49
C PHE A 113 -10.85 -12.82 18.88
N ALA A 114 -11.10 -11.64 19.45
CA ALA A 114 -11.76 -11.50 20.76
C ALA A 114 -13.17 -12.13 20.79
N GLN A 115 -13.95 -11.97 19.71
CA GLN A 115 -15.27 -12.61 19.54
C GLN A 115 -15.17 -14.14 19.42
N SER A 116 -14.12 -14.65 18.76
CA SER A 116 -13.90 -16.10 18.66
C SER A 116 -13.52 -16.73 20.00
N CYS A 117 -12.82 -15.99 20.86
CA CYS A 117 -12.46 -16.45 22.21
C CYS A 117 -13.65 -16.52 23.18
N THR A 118 -14.79 -15.87 22.86
CA THR A 118 -15.96 -15.84 23.74
C THR A 118 -16.85 -17.09 23.61
N GLY A 119 -16.67 -17.93 22.58
CA GLY A 119 -17.48 -19.13 22.32
C GLY A 119 -16.87 -20.48 22.73
N SER A 120 -15.56 -20.55 22.97
CA SER A 120 -14.86 -21.78 23.36
C SER A 120 -14.29 -21.66 24.77
N GLY A 121 -15.11 -21.86 25.82
CA GLY A 121 -14.65 -22.19 27.17
C GLY A 121 -13.47 -21.41 27.77
N CYS A 122 -13.23 -20.17 27.34
CA CYS A 122 -12.10 -19.34 27.78
C CYS A 122 -12.54 -17.93 28.20
N ALA A 123 -13.84 -17.62 28.17
CA ALA A 123 -14.38 -16.32 28.53
C ALA A 123 -14.37 -16.02 30.06
N GLN A 124 -14.05 -17.00 30.92
CA GLN A 124 -14.11 -16.80 32.38
C GLN A 124 -12.80 -16.30 33.01
N SER A 125 -11.67 -16.21 32.29
CA SER A 125 -10.36 -16.00 32.96
C SER A 125 -9.44 -14.88 32.44
N MET A 126 -9.86 -14.02 31.50
CA MET A 126 -8.92 -12.98 31.02
C MET A 126 -9.51 -11.58 30.82
N ILE A 127 -10.51 -11.20 31.64
CA ILE A 127 -10.92 -9.79 31.79
C ILE A 127 -10.29 -9.15 33.05
N GLY A 128 -9.69 -9.95 33.96
CA GLY A 128 -9.11 -9.44 35.21
C GLY A 128 -7.72 -8.78 35.08
N THR A 129 -6.91 -9.15 34.08
CA THR A 129 -5.48 -8.79 34.07
C THR A 129 -5.19 -7.45 33.39
N VAL A 130 -6.03 -6.99 32.46
CA VAL A 130 -5.74 -5.74 31.73
C VAL A 130 -6.21 -4.49 32.48
N THR A 131 -7.26 -4.59 33.30
CA THR A 131 -7.74 -3.47 34.14
C THR A 131 -6.81 -3.16 35.33
N LEU A 132 -5.96 -4.12 35.74
CA LEU A 132 -5.13 -3.95 36.93
C LEU A 132 -3.84 -3.13 36.71
N CYS A 133 -3.48 -2.80 35.46
CA CYS A 133 -2.25 -2.05 35.16
C CYS A 133 -2.47 -0.53 35.00
N PHE A 134 -3.71 -0.02 35.08
CA PHE A 134 -4.03 1.39 34.78
C PHE A 134 -4.86 2.10 35.86
N LEU A 135 -4.60 1.85 37.15
CA LEU A 135 -5.05 2.72 38.22
C LEU A 135 -3.86 3.17 39.08
N PRO A 136 -3.39 4.43 38.95
CA PRO A 136 -2.39 4.96 39.86
C PRO A 136 -3.02 5.12 41.25
N SER A 137 -2.27 4.71 42.26
CA SER A 137 -2.61 4.83 43.67
C SER A 137 -2.65 6.30 44.11
N THR A 138 -3.74 6.70 44.76
CA THR A 138 -3.78 7.58 45.96
C THR A 138 -5.26 7.64 46.37
N ASN A 139 -5.72 6.72 47.22
CA ASN A 139 -5.74 6.84 48.68
C ASN A 139 -6.69 7.95 49.19
N SER A 140 -7.77 7.46 49.82
CA SER A 140 -8.29 7.91 51.12
C SER A 140 -9.65 8.63 51.16
N VAL A 141 -10.48 8.08 52.06
CA VAL A 141 -11.54 8.72 52.88
C VAL A 141 -13.01 8.58 52.42
N THR A 142 -13.61 7.49 52.93
CA THR A 142 -14.81 7.46 53.79
C THR A 142 -16.22 7.72 53.21
N VAL A 143 -16.90 6.60 52.91
CA VAL A 143 -18.21 6.16 53.43
C VAL A 143 -19.13 7.20 54.09
N MET A 144 -20.32 7.43 53.52
CA MET A 144 -21.59 7.39 54.28
C MET A 144 -22.80 7.22 53.37
N PRO A 145 -23.72 6.27 53.64
CA PRO A 145 -24.98 6.15 52.92
C PRO A 145 -26.06 6.99 53.62
N SER A 146 -26.95 7.63 52.86
CA SER A 146 -28.20 8.15 53.43
C SER A 146 -29.37 7.91 52.49
N VAL A 147 -30.35 7.26 53.10
CA VAL A 147 -31.65 6.80 52.61
C VAL A 147 -32.63 7.98 52.62
N MET A 148 -33.65 7.88 51.75
CA MET A 148 -34.99 8.53 51.74
C MET A 148 -35.19 9.25 50.40
N ALA A 149 -35.92 8.70 49.42
CA ALA A 149 -37.32 8.31 49.42
C ALA A 149 -38.25 9.50 49.77
N LEU A 150 -38.72 10.17 48.72
CA LEU A 150 -40.03 10.80 48.60
C LEU A 150 -40.37 10.97 47.11
#